data_AF-A0A925FNU9-F1
#
_entry.id   AF-A0A925FNU9-F1
#
_cell.length_a   1.000
_cell.length_b   1.000
_cell.length_c   1.000
_cell.angle_alpha   90.00
_cell.angle_beta   90.00
_cell.angle_gamma   90.00
#
_symmetry.space_group_name_H-M   'P 1'
#
loop_
_entity.id
_entity.type
_entity.pdbx_description
1 polymer ?
#
loop_
_entity_poly.entity_id
_entity_poly.type
_entity_poly.pdbx_seq_one_letter_code
_entity_poly.pdbx_strand_id
1 'polypeptide(L)'
;MKHKKKDLDAIIDNATSGIRDEQIDSSIISQSATRVWARVTQQAADKELTSASHLVAVKNTGSINTMNNNTEQIRGCADVESLIPAYLDGKLSMARTLLFEDHTHECIPCSR
;
A
#
# COMPACT_ATOMS: atom_id res chain seq x y z
N MET A 1 -4.54 -10.73 -49.04
CA MET A 1 -4.37 -10.70 -47.56
C MET A 1 -4.02 -9.32 -47.00
N LYS A 2 -3.17 -8.51 -47.66
CA LYS A 2 -2.76 -7.16 -47.17
C LYS A 2 -3.91 -6.17 -46.92
N HIS A 3 -4.96 -6.19 -47.75
CA HIS A 3 -6.11 -5.29 -47.61
C HIS A 3 -6.93 -5.54 -46.34
N LYS A 4 -7.10 -6.80 -45.89
CA LYS A 4 -7.83 -7.13 -44.66
C LYS A 4 -7.11 -6.67 -43.40
N LYS A 5 -5.77 -6.72 -43.38
CA LYS A 5 -4.97 -6.24 -42.25
C LYS A 5 -5.12 -4.72 -42.09
N LYS A 6 -5.01 -3.98 -43.20
CA LYS A 6 -5.15 -2.52 -43.20
C LYS A 6 -6.52 -2.05 -42.68
N ASP A 7 -7.57 -2.80 -42.98
CA ASP A 7 -8.94 -2.50 -42.54
C ASP A 7 -9.12 -2.71 -41.03
N LEU A 8 -8.55 -3.80 -40.49
CA LEU A 8 -8.51 -4.07 -39.05
C LEU A 8 -7.75 -2.99 -38.28
N ASP A 9 -6.58 -2.60 -38.80
CA ASP A 9 -5.76 -1.55 -38.18
C ASP A 9 -6.56 -0.22 -38.13
N ALA A 10 -7.27 0.13 -39.21
CA ALA A 10 -8.11 1.33 -39.25
C ALA A 10 -9.28 1.31 -38.25
N ILE A 11 -9.88 0.15 -37.99
CA ILE A 11 -10.95 -0.01 -37.00
C ILE A 11 -10.41 0.21 -35.58
N ILE A 12 -9.22 -0.33 -35.28
CA ILE A 12 -8.57 -0.16 -33.97
C ILE A 12 -8.19 1.29 -33.73
N ASP A 13 -7.62 1.95 -34.74
CA ASP A 13 -7.24 3.36 -34.65
C ASP A 13 -8.46 4.27 -34.43
N ASN A 14 -9.58 3.96 -35.09
CA ASN A 14 -10.84 4.68 -34.90
C ASN A 14 -11.39 4.48 -33.48
N ALA A 15 -11.47 3.23 -33.01
CA ALA A 15 -11.94 2.93 -31.66
C ALA A 15 -11.06 3.59 -30.59
N THR A 16 -9.74 3.56 -30.78
CA THR A 16 -8.77 4.20 -29.88
C THR A 16 -8.96 5.71 -29.85
N SER A 17 -9.16 6.33 -31.01
CA SER A 17 -9.43 7.78 -31.10
C SER A 17 -10.74 8.14 -30.43
N GLY A 18 -11.80 7.34 -30.62
CA GLY A 18 -13.10 7.54 -29.97
C GLY A 18 -13.01 7.52 -28.45
N ILE A 19 -12.28 6.56 -27.87
CA ILE A 19 -12.05 6.49 -26.41
C ILE A 19 -11.22 7.69 -25.93
N ARG A 20 -10.20 8.07 -26.70
CA ARG A 20 -9.30 9.17 -26.29
C ARG A 20 -10.00 10.53 -26.32
N ASP A 21 -10.85 10.73 -27.31
CA ASP A 21 -11.51 12.01 -27.56
C ASP A 21 -12.84 12.12 -26.77
N GLU A 22 -13.28 11.05 -26.10
CA GLU A 22 -14.43 11.04 -25.20
C GLU A 22 -14.25 12.08 -24.09
N GLN A 23 -15.05 13.15 -24.15
CA GLN A 23 -15.08 14.18 -23.12
C GLN A 23 -15.97 13.73 -21.97
N ILE A 24 -15.39 13.60 -20.78
CA ILE A 24 -16.15 13.34 -19.56
C ILE A 24 -16.92 14.61 -19.18
N ASP A 25 -18.19 14.45 -18.79
CA ASP A 25 -19.00 15.56 -18.30
C ASP A 25 -18.31 16.25 -17.10
N SER A 26 -18.12 17.56 -17.24
CA SER A 26 -17.59 18.46 -16.21
C SER A 26 -18.27 18.31 -14.85
N SER A 27 -19.57 17.98 -14.84
CA SER A 27 -20.34 17.76 -13.61
C SER A 27 -19.84 16.53 -12.85
N ILE A 28 -19.49 15.45 -13.54
CA ILE A 28 -18.97 14.21 -12.97
C ILE A 28 -17.56 14.43 -12.42
N ILE A 29 -16.74 15.23 -13.12
CA ILE A 29 -15.40 15.59 -12.66
C ILE A 29 -15.48 16.35 -11.33
N SER A 30 -16.34 17.37 -11.26
CA SER A 30 -16.52 18.19 -10.04
C SER A 30 -17.06 17.37 -8.85
N GLN A 31 -18.07 16.51 -9.10
CA GLN A 31 -18.59 15.61 -8.06
C GLN A 31 -17.53 14.63 -7.58
N SER A 32 -16.70 14.09 -8.48
CA SER A 32 -15.63 13.16 -8.14
C SER A 32 -14.53 13.85 -7.34
N ALA A 33 -14.12 15.05 -7.74
CA ALA A 33 -13.16 15.85 -6.99
C ALA A 33 -13.65 16.10 -5.56
N THR A 34 -14.93 16.46 -5.39
CA THR A 34 -15.53 16.67 -4.06
C THR A 34 -15.45 15.41 -3.20
N ARG A 35 -15.79 14.23 -3.74
CA ARG A 35 -15.72 12.96 -3.00
C ARG A 35 -14.28 12.58 -2.63
N VAL A 36 -13.32 12.78 -3.53
CA VAL A 36 -11.90 12.48 -3.26
C VAL A 36 -11.37 13.39 -2.15
N TRP A 37 -11.64 14.69 -2.21
CA TRP A 37 -11.21 15.63 -1.18
C TRP A 37 -11.83 15.32 0.18
N ALA A 38 -13.13 15.01 0.23
CA ALA A 38 -13.78 14.57 1.46
C ALA A 38 -13.10 13.33 2.06
N ARG A 39 -12.77 12.33 1.23
CA ARG A 39 -12.08 11.11 1.67
C ARG A 39 -10.66 11.37 2.16
N VAL A 40 -9.87 12.15 1.44
CA VAL A 40 -8.48 12.47 1.82
C VAL A 40 -8.44 13.21 3.16
N THR A 41 -9.33 14.19 3.34
CA THR A 41 -9.44 14.94 4.59
C THR A 41 -9.87 14.04 5.75
N GLN A 42 -10.81 13.12 5.53
CA GLN A 42 -11.21 12.15 6.55
C GLN A 42 -10.07 11.20 6.90
N GLN A 43 -9.34 10.68 5.91
CA GLN A 43 -8.18 9.81 6.15
C GLN A 43 -7.06 10.54 6.91
N ALA A 44 -6.85 11.83 6.64
CA ALA A 44 -5.92 12.66 7.40
C ALA A 44 -6.39 12.81 8.86
N ALA A 45 -7.68 13.07 9.09
CA ALA A 45 -8.24 13.15 10.44
C ALA A 45 -8.15 11.81 11.20
N ASP A 46 -8.46 10.70 10.55
CA ASP A 46 -8.37 9.35 11.14
C ASP A 46 -6.91 9.00 11.50
N LYS A 47 -5.94 9.46 10.70
CA LYS A 47 -4.51 9.31 11.00
C LYS A 47 -4.08 10.12 12.22
N GLU A 48 -4.63 11.32 12.42
CA GLU A 48 -4.37 12.13 13.62
C GLU A 48 -5.01 11.51 14.87
N LEU A 49 -6.23 10.99 14.79
CA LEU A 49 -6.87 10.28 15.90
C LEU A 49 -6.11 9.00 16.29
N THR A 50 -5.64 8.22 15.31
CA THR A 50 -4.84 7.01 15.58
C THR A 50 -3.45 7.34 16.13
N SER A 51 -2.85 8.48 15.73
CA SER A 51 -1.59 8.98 16.29
C SER A 51 -1.74 9.47 17.73
N ALA A 52 -2.86 10.13 18.05
CA ALA A 52 -3.21 10.53 19.42
C ALA A 52 -3.58 9.33 20.31
N SER A 53 -4.27 8.33 19.78
CA SER A 53 -4.55 7.08 20.51
C SER A 53 -3.27 6.26 20.81
N HIS A 54 -2.22 6.39 20.00
CA HIS A 54 -0.94 5.73 20.25
C HIS A 54 -0.20 6.30 21.48
N LEU A 55 -0.40 7.60 21.80
CA LEU A 55 0.22 8.26 22.95
C LEU A 55 -0.61 8.21 24.25
N VAL A 56 -1.92 7.93 24.17
CA VAL A 56 -2.77 7.69 25.35
C VAL A 56 -2.73 6.22 25.80
N ALA A 57 -2.55 5.26 24.88
CA ALA A 57 -2.52 3.83 25.22
C ALA A 57 -1.33 3.41 26.11
N VAL A 58 -0.19 4.11 26.07
CA VAL A 58 0.99 3.76 26.89
C VAL A 58 0.78 4.02 28.39
N LYS A 59 -0.15 4.91 28.76
CA LYS A 59 -0.28 5.34 30.17
C LYS A 59 -1.36 4.60 30.97
N ASN A 60 -2.24 3.82 30.33
CA ASN A 60 -3.37 3.24 31.08
C ASN A 60 -3.90 1.93 30.50
N THR A 61 -3.08 0.87 30.44
CA THR A 61 -3.59 -0.52 30.50
C THR A 61 -2.50 -1.46 31.03
N GLY A 62 -2.52 -1.69 32.34
CA GLY A 62 -2.16 -3.03 32.83
C GLY A 62 -3.14 -4.01 32.21
N SER A 63 -2.63 -4.85 31.29
CA SER A 63 -3.24 -6.11 30.83
C SER A 63 -4.71 -6.07 30.38
N ILE A 64 -4.95 -5.72 29.12
CA ILE A 64 -6.10 -6.26 28.37
C ILE A 64 -5.55 -6.91 27.10
N ASN A 65 -5.95 -8.16 26.88
CA ASN A 65 -5.53 -9.09 25.82
C ASN A 65 -5.69 -8.49 24.42
N THR A 66 -4.70 -7.69 24.00
CA THR A 66 -4.46 -7.37 22.60
C THR A 66 -3.74 -8.58 22.02
N MET A 67 -4.40 -9.38 21.18
CA MET A 67 -3.68 -10.37 20.38
C MET A 67 -2.58 -9.63 19.63
N ASN A 68 -1.35 -10.03 19.91
CA ASN A 68 -0.14 -9.24 19.79
C ASN A 68 0.35 -9.16 18.33
N ASN A 69 -0.39 -8.40 17.52
CA ASN A 69 -0.06 -8.10 16.12
C ASN A 69 1.13 -7.10 15.97
N ASN A 70 1.79 -6.77 17.08
CA ASN A 70 3.06 -6.03 17.11
C ASN A 70 4.28 -6.97 17.15
N THR A 71 4.09 -8.23 17.56
CA THR A 71 4.95 -9.29 17.01
C THR A 71 4.55 -9.45 15.53
N GLU A 72 5.20 -10.17 14.62
CA GLU A 72 4.82 -10.22 13.19
C GLU A 72 4.93 -8.91 12.36
N GLN A 73 4.58 -7.72 12.87
CA GLN A 73 4.70 -6.49 12.10
C GLN A 73 6.14 -5.96 12.07
N ILE A 74 6.70 -5.80 10.87
CA ILE A 74 7.99 -5.16 10.60
C ILE A 74 7.68 -3.75 10.06
N ARG A 75 7.97 -2.69 10.83
CA ARG A 75 7.64 -1.30 10.49
C ARG A 75 8.79 -0.54 9.80
N GLY A 76 10.00 -1.12 9.76
CA GLY A 76 11.14 -0.53 9.07
C GLY A 76 12.45 -1.26 9.37
N CYS A 77 13.57 -0.68 8.93
CA CYS A 77 14.90 -1.30 9.00
C CYS A 77 15.34 -1.65 10.43
N ALA A 78 15.02 -0.81 11.42
CA ALA A 78 15.38 -1.08 12.82
C ALA A 78 14.77 -2.38 13.36
N ASP A 79 13.54 -2.71 12.94
CA ASP A 79 12.90 -3.97 13.32
C ASP A 79 13.62 -5.15 12.65
N VAL A 80 13.98 -5.01 11.38
CA VAL A 80 14.73 -6.04 10.63
C VAL A 80 16.10 -6.30 11.25
N GLU A 81 16.85 -5.24 11.60
CA GLU A 81 18.14 -5.35 12.28
C GLU A 81 18.03 -6.12 13.60
N SER A 82 16.97 -5.89 14.37
CA SER A 82 16.73 -6.59 15.63
C SER A 82 16.43 -8.09 15.44
N LEU A 83 15.95 -8.49 14.26
CA LEU A 83 15.59 -9.88 13.93
C LEU A 83 16.78 -10.69 13.40
N ILE A 84 17.87 -10.04 12.97
CA ILE A 84 19.06 -10.71 12.39
C ILE A 84 19.59 -11.83 13.30
N PRO A 85 19.82 -11.63 14.62
CA PRO A 85 20.36 -12.69 15.47
C PRO A 85 19.43 -13.92 15.54
N ALA A 86 18.11 -13.70 15.57
CA ALA A 86 17.12 -14.77 15.62
C ALA A 86 16.93 -15.47 14.26
N TYR A 87 17.12 -14.76 13.14
CA TYR A 87 17.11 -15.33 11.80
C TYR A 87 18.30 -16.26 11.59
N LEU A 88 19.50 -15.82 11.98
CA LEU A 88 20.73 -16.62 11.89
C LEU A 88 20.67 -17.88 12.76
N ASP A 89 19.98 -17.80 13.90
CA ASP A 89 19.75 -18.93 14.81
C ASP A 89 18.55 -19.81 14.39
N GLY A 90 17.87 -19.48 13.29
CA GLY A 90 16.71 -20.22 12.77
C GLY A 90 15.48 -20.20 13.69
N LYS A 91 15.38 -19.21 14.58
CA LYS A 91 14.33 -19.10 15.61
C LYS A 91 13.17 -18.19 15.21
N LEU A 92 13.21 -17.60 14.01
CA LEU A 92 12.07 -16.84 13.51
C LEU A 92 10.91 -17.77 13.15
N SER A 93 9.69 -17.31 13.45
CA SER A 93 8.49 -17.96 12.92
C SER A 93 8.47 -17.85 11.40
N MET A 94 7.83 -18.81 10.73
CA MET A 94 7.77 -18.85 9.27
C MET A 94 7.25 -17.52 8.70
N ALA A 95 6.13 -16.99 9.21
CA ALA A 95 5.59 -15.71 8.77
C ALA A 95 6.61 -14.55 8.87
N ARG A 96 7.43 -14.52 9.92
CA ARG A 96 8.49 -13.50 10.08
C ARG A 96 9.64 -13.70 9.12
N THR A 97 10.04 -14.94 8.87
CA THR A 97 11.09 -15.26 7.89
C THR A 97 10.72 -14.73 6.51
N LEU A 98 9.47 -14.94 6.07
CA LEU A 98 9.00 -14.44 4.77
C LEU A 98 9.07 -12.91 4.68
N LEU A 99 8.60 -12.20 5.70
CA LEU A 99 8.63 -10.73 5.72
C LEU A 99 10.05 -10.17 5.84
N PHE A 100 10.93 -10.85 6.56
CA PHE A 100 12.34 -10.49 6.66
C PHE A 100 13.06 -10.62 5.31
N GLU A 101 12.84 -11.75 4.61
CA GLU A 101 13.42 -11.99 3.28
C GLU A 101 12.90 -11.01 2.24
N ASP A 102 11.60 -10.72 2.25
CA ASP A 102 10.99 -9.69 1.40
C ASP A 102 11.64 -8.32 1.60
N HIS A 103 11.78 -7.88 2.86
CA HIS A 103 12.43 -6.61 3.16
C HIS A 103 13.91 -6.57 2.74
N THR A 104 14.67 -7.62 3.02
CA THR A 104 16.11 -7.67 2.67
C THR A 104 16.34 -7.78 1.16
N HIS A 105 15.38 -8.28 0.38
CA HIS A 105 15.44 -8.24 -1.08
C HIS A 105 15.15 -6.86 -1.66
N GLU A 106 14.26 -6.07 -1.05
CA GLU A 106 13.88 -4.74 -1.55
C GLU A 106 14.78 -3.61 -1.01
N CYS A 107 15.30 -3.74 0.21
CA CYS A 107 15.99 -2.68 0.94
C CYS A 107 17.52 -2.78 0.82
N ILE A 108 18.13 -1.91 0.01
CA ILE A 108 19.59 -1.87 -0.23
C ILE A 108 20.45 -1.71 1.06
N PRO A 109 20.04 -0.93 2.08
CA PRO A 109 20.75 -0.91 3.37
C PRO A 109 20.75 -2.25 4.10
N CYS A 110 19.64 -2.98 4.09
CA CYS A 110 19.47 -4.24 4.82
C CYS A 110 19.95 -5.48 4.04
N SER A 111 20.26 -5.33 2.75
CA SER A 111 20.76 -6.42 1.91
C SER A 111 22.28 -6.60 1.93
N ARG A 112 23.01 -5.73 2.65
CA ARG A 112 24.48 -5.70 2.71
C ARG A 112 25.06 -6.43 3.91
#